data_AF-A0A7Y5G311-F1
#
_entry.id   AF-A0A7Y5G311-F1
#
_cell.length_a   1.000
_cell.length_b   1.000
_cell.length_c   1.000
_cell.angle_alpha   90.00
_cell.angle_beta   90.00
_cell.angle_gamma   90.00
#
_symmetry.space_group_name_H-M   'P 1'
#
loop_
_entity.id
_entity.type
_entity.pdbx_description
1 polymer ?
#
loop_
_entity_poly.entity_id
_entity_poly.type
_entity_poly.pdbx_seq_one_letter_code
_entity_poly.pdbx_strand_id
1 'polypeptide(L)'
;MLELSLRFESDEKDQDSPIDVSLFRPDTGSATTPAEFQPPLDDAVLADLRWYLETFSIWPTGPDYLRAANIEASLEEWGRSLLESVIHEPKAAQLWQQFLDAAGEGKLVTIDATDPRVLRLPWELLADESGHLFPRGLSVRRRLQKTTASPVKPFSLPVRVLMVISRPEEAGFIDPRADAIALLDAFDALGNAAEVEFLYPPTL
;
A
#
# COMPACT_ATOMS: atom_id res chain seq x y z
N MET A 1 -16.52 -8.03 1.74
CA MET A 1 -15.45 -7.01 1.79
C MET A 1 -15.94 -5.72 1.15
N LEU A 2 -16.03 -4.67 1.95
CA LEU A 2 -16.38 -3.31 1.49
C LEU A 2 -15.12 -2.60 1.01
N GLU A 3 -15.21 -1.82 -0.07
CA GLU A 3 -14.08 -1.10 -0.64
C GLU A 3 -14.28 0.42 -0.62
N LEU A 4 -13.22 1.15 -0.29
CA LEU A 4 -13.07 2.57 -0.53
C LEU A 4 -11.79 2.79 -1.33
N SER A 5 -11.89 3.43 -2.49
CA SER A 5 -10.73 3.80 -3.30
C SER A 5 -10.30 5.24 -2.99
N LEU A 6 -9.03 5.44 -2.62
CA LEU A 6 -8.35 6.72 -2.63
C LEU A 6 -7.67 6.86 -4.00
N ARG A 7 -8.20 7.73 -4.86
CA ARG A 7 -7.72 7.93 -6.24
C ARG A 7 -6.82 9.15 -6.27
N PHE A 8 -5.59 8.96 -6.70
CA PHE A 8 -4.60 10.01 -6.83
C PHE A 8 -4.32 10.28 -8.31
N GLU A 9 -4.34 11.55 -8.68
CA GLU A 9 -4.06 12.02 -10.03
C GLU A 9 -2.88 13.01 -9.97
N SER A 10 -1.88 12.80 -10.82
CA SER A 10 -0.71 13.67 -10.97
C SER A 10 -0.09 13.50 -12.36
N ASP A 11 0.82 14.39 -12.76
CA ASP A 11 1.63 14.18 -13.97
C ASP A 11 2.87 13.37 -13.61
N GLU A 12 2.83 12.06 -13.86
CA GLU A 12 3.93 11.12 -13.56
C GLU A 12 5.30 11.53 -14.11
N LYS A 13 5.34 12.41 -15.14
CA LYS A 13 6.59 12.85 -15.76
C LYS A 13 7.25 14.00 -15.02
N ASP A 14 6.53 14.67 -14.13
CA ASP A 14 7.01 15.81 -13.37
C ASP A 14 6.96 15.52 -11.86
N GLN A 15 8.13 15.37 -11.25
CA GLN A 15 8.27 15.03 -9.84
C GLN A 15 7.80 16.13 -8.89
N ASP A 16 7.60 17.35 -9.41
CA ASP A 16 7.09 18.49 -8.67
C ASP A 16 5.63 18.80 -9.02
N SER A 17 4.97 17.97 -9.85
CA SER A 17 3.58 18.18 -10.19
C SER A 17 2.71 18.15 -8.92
N PRO A 18 1.66 18.98 -8.84
CA PRO A 18 0.65 18.80 -7.81
C PRO A 18 0.03 17.42 -7.93
N ILE A 19 -0.43 16.89 -6.79
CA ILE A 19 -1.15 15.63 -6.70
C ILE A 19 -2.54 15.98 -6.17
N ASP A 20 -3.59 15.47 -6.81
CA ASP A 20 -4.94 15.58 -6.28
C ASP A 20 -5.41 14.22 -5.77
N VAL A 21 -6.22 14.22 -4.72
CA VAL A 21 -6.87 13.03 -4.17
C VAL A 21 -8.39 13.14 -4.24
N SER A 22 -9.05 12.04 -4.58
CA SER A 22 -10.50 11.89 -4.45
C SER A 22 -10.85 10.53 -3.86
N LEU A 23 -11.93 10.47 -3.08
CA LEU A 23 -12.46 9.23 -2.54
C LEU A 23 -13.57 8.73 -3.46
N PHE A 24 -13.56 7.43 -3.74
CA PHE A 24 -14.62 6.75 -4.49
C PHE A 24 -15.05 5.48 -3.78
N ARG A 25 -16.37 5.33 -3.59
CA ARG A 25 -16.98 4.17 -2.96
C ARG A 25 -17.73 3.35 -4.02
N PRO A 26 -17.21 2.19 -4.47
CA PRO A 26 -17.77 1.49 -5.63
C PRO A 26 -19.18 0.93 -5.45
N ASP A 27 -19.55 0.52 -4.24
CA ASP A 27 -20.87 -0.07 -3.92
C ASP A 27 -22.01 0.95 -3.99
N THR A 28 -21.77 2.21 -3.61
CA THR A 28 -22.76 3.29 -3.66
C THR A 28 -22.59 4.22 -4.84
N GLY A 29 -21.47 4.12 -5.58
CA GLY A 29 -21.10 5.07 -6.63
C GLY A 29 -20.80 6.48 -6.12
N SER A 30 -20.64 6.65 -4.80
CA SER A 30 -20.36 7.96 -4.19
C SER A 30 -18.91 8.38 -4.41
N ALA A 31 -18.70 9.64 -4.77
CA ALA A 31 -17.38 10.22 -4.98
C ALA A 31 -17.25 11.62 -4.38
N THR A 32 -16.03 11.97 -3.97
CA THR A 32 -15.66 13.36 -3.69
C THR A 32 -15.15 14.04 -4.95
N THR A 33 -15.09 15.37 -4.92
CA THR A 33 -14.30 16.11 -5.91
C THR A 33 -12.81 15.92 -5.61
N PRO A 34 -11.93 15.97 -6.63
CA PRO A 34 -10.50 16.06 -6.40
C PRO A 34 -10.15 17.26 -5.53
N ALA A 35 -9.22 17.08 -4.61
CA ALA A 35 -8.68 18.10 -3.74
C ALA A 35 -7.16 17.93 -3.63
N GLU A 36 -6.45 19.02 -3.35
CA GLU A 36 -4.98 19.01 -3.30
C GLU A 36 -4.48 18.02 -2.23
N PHE A 37 -3.55 17.17 -2.62
CA PHE A 37 -2.88 16.21 -1.76
C PHE A 37 -1.40 16.56 -1.62
N GLN A 38 -0.98 16.70 -0.37
CA GLN A 38 0.43 16.85 -0.01
C GLN A 38 0.85 15.63 0.82
N PRO A 39 1.87 14.86 0.39
CA PRO A 39 2.39 13.75 1.18
C PRO A 39 2.78 14.24 2.59
N PRO A 40 2.15 13.71 3.66
CA PRO A 40 2.35 14.26 5.01
C PRO A 40 3.65 13.78 5.67
N LEU A 41 4.33 12.80 5.07
CA LEU A 41 5.57 12.21 5.59
C LEU A 41 6.72 12.48 4.62
N ASP A 42 7.81 13.02 5.15
CA ASP A 42 9.01 13.36 4.38
C ASP A 42 9.99 12.18 4.24
N ASP A 43 11.08 12.41 3.52
CA ASP A 43 12.12 11.40 3.30
C ASP A 43 12.80 10.94 4.60
N ALA A 44 12.89 11.80 5.62
CA ALA A 44 13.52 11.45 6.89
C ALA A 44 12.66 10.47 7.68
N VAL A 45 11.34 10.74 7.78
CA VAL A 45 10.38 9.82 8.41
C VAL A 45 10.37 8.46 7.70
N LEU A 46 10.37 8.47 6.36
CA LEU A 46 10.36 7.24 5.57
C LEU A 46 11.68 6.46 5.68
N ALA A 47 12.81 7.15 5.85
CA ALA A 47 14.10 6.53 6.13
C ALA A 47 14.14 5.91 7.55
N ASP A 48 13.55 6.57 8.54
CA ASP A 48 13.42 6.03 9.90
C ASP A 48 12.56 4.77 9.94
N LEU A 49 11.39 4.78 9.30
CA LEU A 49 10.53 3.60 9.17
C LEU A 49 11.25 2.44 8.48
N ARG A 50 11.97 2.71 7.38
CA ARG A 50 12.78 1.70 6.69
C ARG A 50 13.82 1.11 7.64
N TRP A 51 14.58 1.94 8.34
CA TRP A 51 15.59 1.47 9.29
C TRP A 51 14.98 0.61 10.40
N TYR A 52 13.83 1.01 10.95
CA TYR A 52 13.14 0.24 12.00
C TYR A 52 12.71 -1.14 11.50
N LEU A 53 12.10 -1.21 10.32
CA LEU A 53 11.57 -2.46 9.76
C LEU A 53 12.66 -3.37 9.21
N GLU A 54 13.70 -2.83 8.58
CA GLU A 54 14.71 -3.61 7.85
C GLU A 54 16.01 -3.81 8.62
N THR A 55 16.40 -2.88 9.49
CA THR A 55 17.67 -2.96 10.23
C THR A 55 17.45 -3.38 11.68
N PHE A 56 16.61 -2.66 12.41
CA PHE A 56 16.41 -2.90 13.84
C PHE A 56 15.76 -4.27 14.11
N SER A 57 14.81 -4.69 13.28
CA SER A 57 14.15 -6.00 13.37
C SER A 57 15.12 -7.19 13.28
N ILE A 58 16.24 -7.03 12.57
CA ILE A 58 17.27 -8.06 12.36
C ILE A 58 18.33 -8.00 13.46
N TRP A 59 18.72 -6.80 13.89
CA TRP A 59 19.85 -6.60 14.80
C TRP A 59 19.56 -5.52 15.86
N PRO A 60 18.74 -5.82 16.87
CA PRO A 60 18.39 -4.86 17.91
C PRO A 60 19.53 -4.71 18.92
N THR A 61 20.35 -3.66 18.80
CA THR A 61 21.44 -3.39 19.75
C THR A 61 21.10 -2.34 20.79
N GLY A 62 21.84 -2.35 21.91
CA GLY A 62 21.72 -1.38 23.00
C GLY A 62 21.51 0.09 22.58
N PRO A 63 22.38 0.69 21.75
CA PRO A 63 22.23 2.09 21.33
C PRO A 63 21.01 2.34 20.40
N ASP A 64 20.49 1.31 19.73
CA ASP A 64 19.40 1.45 18.76
C ASP A 64 18.01 1.52 19.42
N TYR A 65 17.86 1.04 20.65
CA TYR A 65 16.58 1.02 21.36
C TYR A 65 15.96 2.41 21.55
N LEU A 66 16.77 3.46 21.76
CA LEU A 66 16.25 4.81 21.90
C LEU A 66 15.64 5.32 20.59
N ARG A 67 16.29 5.04 19.46
CA ARG A 67 15.74 5.40 18.14
C ARG A 67 14.48 4.61 17.83
N ALA A 68 14.49 3.30 18.10
CA ALA A 68 13.33 2.44 17.93
C ALA A 68 12.13 2.90 18.76
N ALA A 69 12.33 3.23 20.04
CA ALA A 69 11.28 3.72 20.92
C ALA A 69 10.69 5.06 20.44
N ASN A 70 11.52 5.96 19.91
CA ASN A 70 11.04 7.22 19.32
C ASN A 70 10.17 6.96 18.07
N ILE A 71 10.59 6.04 17.21
CA ILE A 71 9.83 5.65 16.01
C ILE A 71 8.49 5.04 16.42
N GLU A 72 8.48 4.09 17.35
CA GLU A 72 7.28 3.45 17.88
C GLU A 72 6.29 4.47 18.45
N ALA A 73 6.78 5.47 19.19
CA ALA A 73 5.96 6.55 19.74
C ALA A 73 5.33 7.45 18.66
N SER A 74 5.93 7.53 17.47
CA SER A 74 5.45 8.37 16.35
C SER A 74 4.53 7.64 15.37
N LEU A 75 4.48 6.30 15.38
CA LEU A 75 3.72 5.51 14.40
C LEU A 75 2.24 5.93 14.29
N GLU A 76 1.59 6.16 15.43
CA GLU A 76 0.18 6.53 15.45
C GLU A 76 -0.04 7.96 14.93
N GLU A 77 0.86 8.89 15.27
CA GLU A 77 0.80 10.26 14.76
C GLU A 77 0.97 10.31 13.24
N TRP A 78 1.96 9.58 12.70
CA TRP A 78 2.13 9.43 11.26
C TRP A 78 0.90 8.81 10.58
N GLY A 79 0.28 7.82 11.23
CA GLY A 79 -0.98 7.22 10.81
C GLY A 79 -2.15 8.21 10.74
N ARG A 80 -2.26 9.10 11.73
CA ARG A 80 -3.28 10.16 11.76
C ARG A 80 -3.02 11.22 10.68
N SER A 81 -1.77 11.66 10.51
CA SER A 81 -1.40 12.61 9.45
C SER A 81 -1.69 12.06 8.05
N LEU A 82 -1.45 10.76 7.82
CA LEU A 82 -1.85 10.08 6.58
C LEU A 82 -3.37 10.13 6.36
N LEU A 83 -4.16 9.84 7.39
CA LEU A 83 -5.61 9.88 7.27
C LEU A 83 -6.09 11.31 6.99
N GLU A 84 -5.66 12.28 7.79
CA GLU A 84 -6.01 13.70 7.65
C GLU A 84 -5.70 14.26 6.27
N SER A 85 -4.56 13.86 5.68
CA SER A 85 -4.16 14.29 4.33
C SER A 85 -5.18 13.92 3.24
N VAL A 86 -5.99 12.87 3.44
CA VAL A 86 -6.98 12.41 2.44
C VAL A 86 -8.43 12.68 2.84
N ILE A 87 -8.70 13.07 4.10
CA ILE A 87 -10.05 13.40 4.59
C ILE A 87 -10.24 14.87 4.98
N HIS A 88 -9.35 15.77 4.55
CA HIS A 88 -9.40 17.20 4.91
C HIS A 88 -10.68 17.91 4.43
N GLU A 89 -11.28 17.45 3.33
CA GLU A 89 -12.57 17.95 2.86
C GLU A 89 -13.75 17.34 3.65
N PRO A 90 -14.77 18.14 4.07
CA PRO A 90 -15.91 17.63 4.85
C PRO A 90 -16.64 16.45 4.20
N LYS A 91 -16.76 16.45 2.87
CA LYS A 91 -17.38 15.35 2.12
C LYS A 91 -16.52 14.09 2.12
N ALA A 92 -15.19 14.23 2.11
CA ALA A 92 -14.26 13.11 2.20
C ALA A 92 -14.32 12.48 3.60
N ALA A 93 -14.28 13.29 4.66
CA ALA A 93 -14.47 12.83 6.04
C ALA A 93 -15.82 12.11 6.21
N GLN A 94 -16.90 12.66 5.67
CA GLN A 94 -18.22 12.02 5.73
C GLN A 94 -18.23 10.66 5.00
N LEU A 95 -17.67 10.59 3.80
CA LEU A 95 -17.63 9.35 3.01
C LEU A 95 -16.75 8.29 3.68
N TRP A 96 -15.65 8.71 4.30
CA TRP A 96 -14.78 7.85 5.10
C TRP A 96 -15.52 7.26 6.31
N GLN A 97 -16.23 8.09 7.08
CA GLN A 97 -17.03 7.60 8.23
C GLN A 97 -18.14 6.65 7.78
N GLN A 98 -18.87 6.98 6.71
CA GLN A 98 -19.87 6.07 6.14
C GLN A 98 -19.27 4.74 5.68
N PHE A 99 -18.03 4.75 5.19
CA PHE A 99 -17.31 3.54 4.84
C PHE A 99 -16.96 2.73 6.09
N LEU A 100 -16.48 3.36 7.17
CA LEU A 100 -16.17 2.69 8.43
C LEU A 100 -17.42 2.12 9.12
N ASP A 101 -18.52 2.86 9.13
CA ASP A 101 -19.78 2.47 9.80
C ASP A 101 -20.59 1.42 9.03
N ALA A 102 -20.35 1.27 7.72
CA ALA A 102 -21.11 0.34 6.89
C ALA A 102 -20.99 -1.11 7.39
N ALA A 103 -22.11 -1.80 7.53
CA ALA A 103 -22.12 -3.20 7.92
C ALA A 103 -21.53 -4.10 6.82
N GLY A 104 -20.64 -5.02 7.21
CA GLY A 104 -20.03 -5.98 6.30
C GLY A 104 -18.70 -6.52 6.84
N GLU A 105 -18.36 -7.76 6.46
CA GLU A 105 -17.08 -8.37 6.84
C GLU A 105 -15.95 -7.82 5.96
N GLY A 106 -14.92 -7.29 6.62
CA GLY A 106 -13.68 -6.79 6.01
C GLY A 106 -13.82 -5.43 5.33
N LYS A 107 -12.85 -4.55 5.59
CA LYS A 107 -12.74 -3.21 5.00
C LYS A 107 -11.48 -3.16 4.15
N LEU A 108 -11.59 -2.71 2.92
CA LEU A 108 -10.46 -2.55 2.01
C LEU A 108 -10.34 -1.11 1.57
N VAL A 109 -9.19 -0.50 1.86
CA VAL A 109 -8.79 0.76 1.25
C VAL A 109 -7.90 0.47 0.06
N THR A 110 -8.28 0.95 -1.13
CA THR A 110 -7.47 0.84 -2.33
C THR A 110 -6.80 2.18 -2.63
N ILE A 111 -5.47 2.21 -2.55
CA ILE A 111 -4.63 3.32 -2.99
C ILE A 111 -4.46 3.19 -4.50
N ASP A 112 -5.25 3.94 -5.25
CA ASP A 112 -5.26 3.94 -6.71
C ASP A 112 -4.44 5.12 -7.20
N ALA A 113 -3.16 4.86 -7.43
CA ALA A 113 -2.16 5.89 -7.70
C ALA A 113 -1.13 5.37 -8.67
N THR A 114 -0.46 6.30 -9.32
CA THR A 114 0.57 6.02 -10.32
C THR A 114 1.85 6.80 -9.99
N ASP A 115 1.71 7.89 -9.22
CA ASP A 115 2.78 8.64 -8.59
C ASP A 115 3.53 7.85 -7.49
N PRO A 116 4.86 7.70 -7.61
CA PRO A 116 5.66 7.02 -6.59
C PRO A 116 5.65 7.75 -5.24
N ARG A 117 5.44 9.08 -5.19
CA ARG A 117 5.35 9.87 -3.95
C ARG A 117 4.15 9.45 -3.09
N VAL A 118 3.09 8.94 -3.70
CA VAL A 118 1.90 8.40 -3.02
C VAL A 118 2.12 6.93 -2.65
N LEU A 119 2.60 6.12 -3.58
CA LEU A 119 2.69 4.66 -3.40
C LEU A 119 3.68 4.26 -2.31
N ARG A 120 4.74 5.04 -2.11
CA ARG A 120 5.77 4.83 -1.08
C ARG A 120 5.29 5.09 0.35
N LEU A 121 4.14 5.74 0.54
CA LEU A 121 3.65 6.07 1.88
C LEU A 121 3.17 4.80 2.61
N PRO A 122 3.35 4.74 3.95
CA PRO A 122 3.02 3.58 4.77
C PRO A 122 1.53 3.60 5.14
N TRP A 123 0.67 3.47 4.13
CA TRP A 123 -0.79 3.48 4.28
C TRP A 123 -1.33 2.45 5.29
N GLU A 124 -0.57 1.41 5.59
CA GLU A 124 -0.86 0.44 6.65
C GLU A 124 -0.91 1.07 8.06
N LEU A 125 -0.24 2.22 8.25
CA LEU A 125 -0.24 2.96 9.51
C LEU A 125 -1.52 3.77 9.75
N LEU A 126 -2.42 3.90 8.77
CA LEU A 126 -3.66 4.67 8.89
C LEU A 126 -4.30 4.50 10.27
N ALA A 127 -4.48 5.62 10.96
CA ALA A 127 -4.98 5.69 12.32
C ALA A 127 -6.01 6.80 12.46
N ASP A 128 -6.95 6.62 13.38
CA ASP A 128 -7.86 7.67 13.84
C ASP A 128 -7.65 7.92 15.35
N GLU A 129 -8.53 8.69 15.98
CA GLU A 129 -8.50 8.97 17.43
C GLU A 129 -8.56 7.71 18.31
N SER A 130 -8.97 6.57 17.75
CA SER A 130 -8.99 5.27 18.45
C SER A 130 -7.74 4.42 18.20
N GLY A 131 -6.75 4.96 17.50
CA GLY A 131 -5.51 4.28 17.12
C GLY A 131 -5.54 3.69 15.71
N HIS A 132 -4.64 2.75 15.44
CA HIS A 132 -4.49 2.14 14.12
C HIS A 132 -5.76 1.40 13.64
N LEU A 133 -5.97 1.42 12.33
CA LEU A 133 -7.15 0.81 11.70
C LEU A 133 -6.95 -0.65 11.31
N PHE A 134 -5.71 -1.11 11.12
CA PHE A 134 -5.43 -2.50 10.74
C PHE A 134 -5.95 -3.55 11.77
N PRO A 135 -5.89 -3.34 13.11
CA PRO A 135 -6.45 -4.30 14.07
C PRO A 135 -7.98 -4.40 13.99
N ARG A 136 -8.63 -3.40 13.38
CA ARG A 136 -10.08 -3.32 13.19
C ARG A 136 -10.52 -3.96 11.86
N GLY A 137 -9.64 -4.68 11.19
CA GLY A 137 -9.93 -5.40 9.95
C GLY A 137 -9.89 -4.54 8.69
N LEU A 138 -9.20 -3.39 8.74
CA LEU A 138 -8.89 -2.59 7.55
C LEU A 138 -7.63 -3.13 6.87
N SER A 139 -7.80 -3.55 5.62
CA SER A 139 -6.71 -3.94 4.72
C SER A 139 -6.42 -2.82 3.73
N VAL A 140 -5.17 -2.77 3.26
CA VAL A 140 -4.73 -1.82 2.23
C VAL A 140 -4.34 -2.57 0.97
N ARG A 141 -4.74 -2.04 -0.18
CA ARG A 141 -4.30 -2.51 -1.51
C ARG A 141 -3.76 -1.34 -2.30
N ARG A 142 -2.54 -1.47 -2.83
CA ARG A 142 -2.01 -0.53 -3.82
C ARG A 142 -2.39 -1.01 -5.23
N ARG A 143 -2.93 -0.12 -6.05
CA ARG A 143 -3.30 -0.36 -7.43
C ARG A 143 -2.64 0.71 -8.29
N LEU A 144 -1.81 0.27 -9.24
CA LEU A 144 -1.36 1.13 -10.33
C LEU A 144 -2.56 1.37 -11.26
N GLN A 145 -2.94 2.63 -11.47
CA GLN A 145 -3.96 2.99 -12.45
C GLN A 145 -3.53 2.48 -13.82
N LYS A 146 -4.08 1.35 -14.27
CA LYS A 146 -3.92 0.91 -15.66
C LYS A 146 -4.77 1.83 -16.53
N THR A 147 -4.11 2.75 -17.23
CA THR A 147 -4.72 3.61 -18.27
C THR A 147 -5.33 2.82 -19.44
N THR A 148 -5.11 1.51 -19.52
CA THR A 148 -5.76 0.63 -20.51
C THR A 148 -6.23 -0.68 -19.87
N ALA A 149 -7.54 -0.90 -19.90
CA ALA A 149 -8.12 -2.22 -19.64
C ALA A 149 -7.60 -3.18 -20.72
N SER A 150 -6.70 -4.09 -20.35
CA SER A 150 -6.35 -5.20 -21.23
C SER A 150 -7.52 -6.17 -21.27
N PRO A 151 -8.00 -6.59 -22.45
CA PRO A 151 -9.04 -7.59 -22.54
C PRO A 151 -8.55 -8.87 -21.85
N VAL A 152 -9.35 -9.40 -20.91
CA VAL A 152 -9.08 -10.70 -20.29
C VAL A 152 -9.12 -11.74 -21.41
N LYS A 153 -7.96 -12.31 -21.73
CA LYS A 153 -7.88 -13.38 -22.72
C LYS A 153 -8.31 -14.69 -22.05
N PRO A 154 -9.18 -15.49 -22.67
CA PRO A 154 -9.43 -16.84 -22.19
C PRO A 154 -8.12 -17.62 -22.21
N PHE A 155 -7.83 -18.35 -21.14
CA PHE A 155 -6.68 -19.23 -21.03
C PHE A 155 -7.14 -20.64 -20.65
N SER A 156 -6.40 -21.65 -21.09
CA SER A 156 -6.58 -23.02 -20.62
C SER A 156 -5.74 -23.23 -19.35
N LEU A 157 -6.26 -24.02 -18.41
CA LEU A 157 -5.47 -24.48 -17.28
C LEU A 157 -4.34 -25.43 -17.74
N PRO A 158 -3.21 -25.49 -17.02
CA PRO A 158 -2.89 -24.68 -15.82
C PRO A 158 -2.53 -23.23 -16.16
N VAL A 159 -2.80 -22.31 -15.22
CA VAL A 159 -2.25 -20.94 -15.29
C VAL A 159 -0.73 -21.05 -15.17
N ARG A 160 0.01 -20.57 -16.17
CA ARG A 160 1.47 -20.50 -16.12
C ARG A 160 1.91 -19.14 -15.66
N VAL A 161 2.59 -19.09 -14.51
CA VAL A 161 3.06 -17.86 -13.88
C VAL A 161 4.58 -17.84 -13.91
N LEU A 162 5.14 -16.84 -14.59
CA LEU A 162 6.57 -16.56 -14.52
C LEU A 162 6.82 -15.63 -13.34
N MET A 163 7.53 -16.14 -12.32
CA MET A 163 7.97 -15.36 -11.18
C MET A 163 9.32 -14.69 -11.49
N VAL A 164 9.32 -13.36 -11.45
CA VAL A 164 10.51 -12.53 -11.66
C VAL A 164 10.80 -11.79 -10.36
N ILE A 165 11.97 -12.03 -9.79
CA ILE A 165 12.45 -11.32 -8.60
C ILE A 165 13.55 -10.36 -9.06
N SER A 166 13.21 -9.08 -9.16
CA SER A 166 14.17 -8.03 -9.51
C SER A 166 15.05 -7.71 -8.30
N ARG A 167 16.38 -7.73 -8.47
CA ARG A 167 17.34 -7.32 -7.46
C ARG A 167 18.24 -6.20 -8.00
N PRO A 168 17.88 -4.91 -7.81
CA PRO A 168 18.75 -3.80 -8.18
C PRO A 168 20.02 -3.82 -7.33
N GLU A 169 21.18 -3.52 -7.93
CA GLU A 169 22.47 -3.53 -7.22
C GLU A 169 22.50 -2.54 -6.03
N GLU A 170 21.84 -1.40 -6.15
CA GLU A 170 21.88 -0.33 -5.14
C GLU A 170 20.68 -0.32 -4.16
N ALA A 171 19.80 -1.32 -4.22
CA ALA A 171 18.59 -1.36 -3.37
C ALA A 171 18.81 -1.96 -1.97
N GLY A 172 20.02 -2.38 -1.62
CA GLY A 172 20.31 -3.08 -0.36
C GLY A 172 19.87 -4.56 -0.39
N PHE A 173 19.76 -5.19 0.79
CA PHE A 173 19.30 -6.57 0.92
C PHE A 173 17.91 -6.61 1.55
N ILE A 174 16.90 -6.76 0.70
CA ILE A 174 15.57 -7.23 1.10
C ILE A 174 15.59 -8.75 0.92
N ASP A 175 15.15 -9.53 1.91
CA ASP A 175 15.08 -10.98 1.74
C ASP A 175 13.99 -11.31 0.70
N PRO A 176 14.35 -11.73 -0.53
CA PRO A 176 13.38 -11.95 -1.59
C PRO A 176 12.45 -13.14 -1.30
N ARG A 177 12.80 -13.97 -0.31
CA ARG A 177 12.01 -15.13 0.09
C ARG A 177 10.76 -14.75 0.87
N ALA A 178 10.73 -13.58 1.53
CA ALA A 178 9.59 -13.18 2.35
C ALA A 178 8.29 -13.13 1.52
N ASP A 179 8.32 -12.43 0.38
CA ASP A 179 7.16 -12.33 -0.51
C ASP A 179 6.98 -13.61 -1.36
N ALA A 180 8.08 -14.24 -1.77
CA ALA A 180 8.03 -15.41 -2.63
C ALA A 180 7.39 -16.62 -1.95
N ILE A 181 7.68 -16.85 -0.67
CA ILE A 181 7.12 -17.99 0.09
C ILE A 181 5.61 -17.86 0.20
N ALA A 182 5.09 -16.71 0.64
CA ALA A 182 3.65 -16.51 0.80
C ALA A 182 2.88 -16.69 -0.53
N LEU A 183 3.49 -16.26 -1.63
CA LEU A 183 2.93 -16.43 -2.96
C LEU A 183 2.96 -17.91 -3.40
N LEU A 184 4.07 -18.63 -3.17
CA LEU A 184 4.17 -20.06 -3.45
C LEU A 184 3.18 -20.89 -2.62
N ASP A 185 3.01 -20.58 -1.33
CA ASP A 185 2.03 -21.25 -0.46
C ASP A 185 0.60 -21.07 -1.00
N ALA A 186 0.29 -19.88 -1.54
CA ALA A 186 -0.99 -19.62 -2.19
C ALA A 186 -1.16 -20.41 -3.50
N PHE A 187 -0.09 -20.65 -4.26
CA PHE A 187 -0.10 -21.50 -5.45
C PHE A 187 -0.26 -22.98 -5.12
N ASP A 188 0.33 -23.46 -4.02
CA ASP A 188 0.17 -24.85 -3.57
C ASP A 188 -1.30 -25.20 -3.32
N ALA A 189 -2.09 -24.24 -2.82
CA ALA A 189 -3.54 -24.40 -2.63
C ALA A 189 -4.33 -24.58 -3.94
N LEU A 190 -3.76 -24.20 -5.09
CA LEU A 190 -4.35 -24.37 -6.43
C LEU A 190 -4.02 -25.72 -7.07
N GLY A 191 -3.05 -26.46 -6.53
CA GLY A 191 -2.61 -27.76 -7.08
C GLY A 191 -2.31 -27.69 -8.58
N ASN A 192 -2.84 -28.65 -9.35
CA ASN A 192 -2.59 -28.75 -10.80
C ASN A 192 -3.27 -27.66 -11.65
N ALA A 193 -3.95 -26.68 -11.04
CA ALA A 193 -4.55 -25.56 -11.75
C ALA A 193 -3.55 -24.44 -12.06
N ALA A 194 -2.35 -24.46 -11.46
CA ALA A 194 -1.31 -23.48 -11.70
C ALA A 194 0.08 -24.12 -11.75
N GLU A 195 0.95 -23.57 -12.59
CA GLU A 195 2.36 -23.91 -12.71
C GLU A 195 3.18 -22.61 -12.53
N VAL A 196 4.15 -22.62 -11.61
CA VAL A 196 5.05 -21.48 -11.36
C VAL A 196 6.44 -21.81 -11.87
N GLU A 197 7.02 -20.91 -12.67
CA GLU A 197 8.41 -20.99 -13.14
C GLU A 197 9.18 -19.77 -12.66
N PHE A 198 10.40 -19.96 -12.18
CA PHE A 198 11.30 -18.86 -11.80
C PHE A 198 12.16 -18.45 -12.98
N LEU A 199 12.24 -17.15 -13.26
CA LEU A 199 13.18 -16.64 -14.24
C LEU A 199 14.62 -16.77 -13.71
N TYR A 200 15.43 -17.62 -14.36
CA TYR A 200 16.85 -17.79 -14.05
C TYR A 200 17.70 -17.87 -15.34
N PRO A 201 18.83 -17.13 -15.44
CA PRO A 201 19.27 -16.07 -14.53
C PRO A 201 18.29 -14.87 -14.53
N PRO A 202 18.30 -14.03 -13.48
CA PRO A 202 17.38 -12.89 -13.38
C PRO A 202 17.62 -11.78 -14.42
N THR A 203 18.63 -11.92 -15.29
CA THR A 203 18.94 -11.02 -16.42
C THR A 203 19.50 -11.80 -17.61
N LEU A 204 19.34 -11.26 -18.82
CA LEU A 204 20.25 -11.53 -19.96
C LEU A 204 21.59 -10.81 -19.75
#